data_AF-A0A5P3XAK9-F1
#
_entry.id   AF-A0A5P3XAK9-F1
#
_cell.length_a   1.000
_cell.length_b   1.000
_cell.length_c   1.000
_cell.angle_alpha   90.00
_cell.angle_beta   90.00
_cell.angle_gamma   90.00
#
_symmetry.space_group_name_H-M   'P 1'
#
loop_
_entity.id
_entity.type
_entity.pdbx_description
1 polymer ?
#
loop_
_entity_poly.entity_id
_entity_poly.type
_entity_poly.pdbx_seq_one_letter_code
_entity_poly.pdbx_strand_id
1 'polypeptide(L)'
;MEELEQLKIRLREESSPFFTDEELKYYLDLYNKDLDLTTYKLLIMKAEDDSITLPGGLSLANNRKYWLTLASNYKPNGSRCL
;
A
#
# COMPACT_ATOMS: atom_id res chain seq x y z
N MET A 1 6.43 5.86 19.18
CA MET A 1 6.57 5.47 17.77
C MET A 1 5.85 6.53 16.97
N GLU A 2 6.55 7.17 16.04
CA GLU A 2 5.97 8.16 15.15
C GLU A 2 4.96 7.45 14.21
N GLU A 3 3.80 8.05 13.93
CA GLU A 3 2.77 7.44 13.05
C GLU A 3 3.37 7.06 11.68
N LEU A 4 4.34 7.85 11.23
CA LEU A 4 5.11 7.62 10.02
C LEU A 4 5.97 6.35 10.07
N GLU A 5 6.63 6.07 11.19
CA GLU A 5 7.43 4.85 11.36
C GLU A 5 6.53 3.61 11.29
N GLN A 6 5.37 3.65 11.93
CA GLN A 6 4.39 2.56 11.85
C GLN A 6 3.93 2.34 10.41
N LEU A 7 3.65 3.43 9.68
CA LEU A 7 3.24 3.37 8.29
C LEU A 7 4.33 2.74 7.40
N LYS A 8 5.60 3.13 7.59
CA LYS A 8 6.75 2.56 6.88
C LYS A 8 6.91 1.05 7.13
N ILE A 9 6.75 0.62 8.38
CA ILE A 9 6.82 -0.81 8.74
C ILE A 9 5.68 -1.58 8.06
N ARG A 10 4.46 -1.05 8.10
CA ARG A 10 3.28 -1.67 7.47
C ARG A 10 3.42 -1.78 5.95
N LEU A 11 3.98 -0.75 5.32
CA LEU A 11 4.24 -0.69 3.88
C LEU A 11 5.48 -1.46 3.45
N ARG A 12 6.26 -1.96 4.41
CA ARG A 12 7.55 -2.63 4.19
C ARG A 12 8.52 -1.77 3.40
N GLU A 13 8.55 -0.46 3.67
CA GLU A 13 9.43 0.49 2.97
C GLU A 13 10.92 0.15 3.14
N GLU A 14 11.29 -0.56 4.21
CA GLU A 14 12.66 -1.07 4.40
C GLU A 14 13.04 -2.13 3.36
N SER A 15 12.10 -3.01 2.97
CA SER A 15 12.34 -4.06 1.97
C SER A 15 11.98 -3.63 0.55
N SER A 16 11.03 -2.71 0.40
CA SER A 16 10.53 -2.25 -0.89
C SER A 16 10.17 -0.76 -0.77
N PRO A 17 11.15 0.14 -0.90
CA PRO A 17 10.91 1.57 -0.85
C PRO A 17 10.14 2.01 -2.10
N PHE A 18 9.08 2.78 -1.89
CA PHE A 18 8.20 3.28 -2.96
C PHE A 18 7.71 4.70 -2.69
N PHE A 19 7.50 5.06 -1.42
CA PHE A 19 7.01 6.38 -1.03
C PHE A 19 8.06 7.12 -0.22
N THR A 20 8.18 8.41 -0.47
CA THR A 20 9.02 9.28 0.35
C THR A 20 8.33 9.64 1.66
N ASP A 21 9.12 10.04 2.67
CA ASP A 21 8.61 10.54 3.95
C ASP A 21 7.57 11.66 3.80
N GLU A 22 7.78 12.55 2.82
CA GLU A 22 6.90 13.68 2.53
C GLU A 22 5.57 13.21 1.97
N GLU A 23 5.58 12.25 1.04
CA GLU A 23 4.36 11.64 0.50
C GLU A 23 3.59 10.89 1.57
N LEU A 24 4.27 10.10 2.39
CA LEU A 24 3.64 9.38 3.50
C LEU A 24 2.96 10.35 4.47
N LYS A 25 3.58 11.48 4.81
CA LYS A 25 2.96 12.54 5.62
C LYS A 25 1.74 13.16 4.93
N TYR A 26 1.86 13.45 3.64
CA TYR A 26 0.75 14.01 2.85
C TYR A 26 -0.46 13.07 2.82
N TYR A 27 -0.26 11.79 2.54
CA TYR A 27 -1.35 10.81 2.54
C TYR A 27 -1.95 10.59 3.92
N LEU A 28 -1.11 10.57 4.97
CA LEU A 28 -1.60 10.46 6.34
C LEU A 28 -2.49 11.65 6.70
N ASP A 29 -2.12 12.87 6.33
CA ASP A 29 -2.95 14.07 6.53
C ASP A 29 -4.25 14.01 5.70
N LEU A 30 -4.14 13.61 4.43
CA LEU A 30 -5.27 13.46 3.50
C LEU A 30 -6.36 12.51 4.02
N TYR A 31 -5.95 11.44 4.72
CA TYR A 31 -6.85 10.44 5.29
C TYR A 31 -7.15 10.67 6.77
N ASN A 32 -7.07 11.90 7.28
CA ASN A 32 -7.38 12.25 8.68
C ASN A 32 -6.53 11.50 9.72
N LYS A 33 -5.27 11.22 9.40
CA LYS A 33 -4.33 10.44 10.22
C LYS A 33 -4.79 9.00 10.51
N ASP A 34 -5.70 8.49 9.68
CA ASP A 34 -6.16 7.11 9.79
C ASP A 34 -5.10 6.17 9.21
N LEU A 35 -4.33 5.55 10.12
CA LEU A 35 -3.22 4.66 9.76
C LEU A 35 -3.67 3.45 8.94
N ASP A 36 -4.82 2.85 9.26
CA ASP A 36 -5.31 1.66 8.58
C ASP A 36 -5.81 1.99 7.18
N LEU A 37 -6.61 3.05 7.04
CA LEU A 37 -7.10 3.53 5.76
C LEU A 37 -5.95 3.97 4.83
N THR A 38 -4.99 4.72 5.39
CA THR A 38 -3.81 5.19 4.65
C THR A 38 -2.97 3.99 4.18
N THR A 39 -2.68 3.04 5.07
CA THR A 39 -1.94 1.81 4.72
C THR A 39 -2.65 1.05 3.61
N TYR A 40 -3.95 0.86 3.72
CA TYR A 40 -4.75 0.17 2.69
C TYR A 40 -4.59 0.85 1.33
N LYS A 41 -4.79 2.17 1.26
CA LYS A 41 -4.72 2.93 0.01
C LYS A 41 -3.34 2.90 -0.65
N LEU A 42 -2.28 3.06 0.15
CA LEU A 42 -0.90 3.04 -0.35
C LEU A 42 -0.49 1.65 -0.87
N LEU A 43 -0.94 0.58 -0.22
CA LEU A 43 -0.71 -0.78 -0.71
C LEU A 43 -1.46 -1.08 -2.01
N ILE A 44 -2.65 -0.52 -2.21
CA ILE A 44 -3.35 -0.59 -3.51
C ILE A 44 -2.56 0.14 -4.59
N MET A 45 -2.05 1.33 -4.32
CA MET A 45 -1.23 2.10 -5.28
C MET A 45 0.02 1.31 -5.71
N LYS A 46 0.75 0.71 -4.75
CA LYS A 46 1.86 -0.22 -5.05
C LYS A 46 1.45 -1.37 -5.96
N ALA A 47 0.24 -1.89 -5.78
CA ALA A 47 -0.28 -3.00 -6.58
C ALA A 47 -0.70 -2.57 -7.99
N GLU A 48 -1.06 -1.30 -8.20
CA GLU A 48 -1.43 -0.75 -9.50
C GLU A 48 -0.20 -0.44 -10.36
N ASP A 49 0.88 0.05 -9.76
CA ASP A 49 2.12 0.39 -10.48
C ASP A 49 2.87 -0.82 -11.08
N ASP A 50 2.74 -2.00 -10.44
CA ASP A 50 3.36 -3.27 -10.87
C ASP A 50 2.74 -3.84 -12.19
N SER A 51 1.79 -3.13 -12.82
CA SER A 51 1.06 -3.57 -14.01
C SER A 51 1.78 -3.34 -15.35
N ILE A 52 3.07 -2.98 -15.35
CA ILE A 52 3.80 -2.71 -16.60
C ILE A 52 4.13 -4.03 -17.30
N THR A 53 3.26 -4.41 -18.24
CA THR A 53 3.55 -5.44 -19.26
C THR A 53 4.72 -5.00 -20.13
N LEU A 54 5.84 -5.70 -20.05
CA LEU A 54 6.94 -5.58 -21.00
C LEU A 54 6.51 -6.15 -22.37
N PRO A 55 6.87 -5.50 -23.50
CA PRO A 55 6.67 -6.08 -24.82
C PRO A 55 7.54 -7.33 -24.97
N GLY A 56 6.90 -8.51 -25.01
CA GLY A 56 7.60 -9.80 -25.13
C GLY A 56 7.01 -10.96 -24.32
N GLY A 57 5.91 -10.77 -23.57
CA GLY A 57 5.20 -11.87 -22.89
C GLY A 57 5.88 -12.41 -21.62
N LEU A 58 6.99 -11.82 -21.18
CA LEU A 58 7.60 -12.07 -19.88
C LEU A 58 6.89 -11.20 -18.83
N SER A 59 5.86 -11.78 -18.19
CA SER A 59 5.20 -11.18 -17.04
C SER A 59 6.15 -11.23 -15.84
N LEU A 60 6.55 -10.06 -15.32
CA LEU A 60 7.30 -9.97 -14.06
C LEU A 60 6.48 -10.65 -12.94
N ALA A 61 7.16 -11.31 -12.01
CA ALA A 61 6.51 -12.04 -10.92
C ALA A 61 5.51 -11.12 -10.21
N ASN A 62 4.25 -11.56 -10.20
CA ASN A 62 3.03 -10.83 -9.92
C ASN A 62 3.00 -10.25 -8.48
N ASN A 63 3.73 -9.17 -8.20
CA ASN A 63 3.77 -8.54 -6.87
C ASN A 63 2.45 -7.86 -6.55
N ARG A 64 1.68 -7.49 -7.58
CA ARG A 64 0.28 -7.05 -7.44
C ARG A 64 -0.53 -7.94 -6.49
N LYS A 65 -0.50 -9.27 -6.66
CA LYS A 65 -1.27 -10.18 -5.79
C LYS A 65 -0.79 -10.13 -4.33
N TYR A 66 0.52 -10.02 -4.12
CA TYR A 66 1.11 -9.87 -2.80
C TYR A 66 0.65 -8.59 -2.12
N TRP A 67 0.76 -7.45 -2.80
CA TRP A 67 0.35 -6.14 -2.26
C TRP A 67 -1.15 -6.06 -1.99
N LEU A 68 -2.00 -6.60 -2.88
CA LEU A 68 -3.45 -6.69 -2.65
C LEU A 68 -3.82 -7.57 -1.46
N THR A 69 -3.12 -8.70 -1.28
CA THR A 69 -3.33 -9.60 -0.14
C THR A 69 -2.93 -8.88 1.16
N LEU A 70 -1.81 -8.17 1.15
CA LEU A 70 -1.36 -7.38 2.29
C LEU A 70 -2.37 -6.26 2.62
N ALA A 71 -2.84 -5.53 1.60
CA ALA A 71 -3.85 -4.48 1.74
C ALA A 71 -5.13 -5.02 2.38
N SER A 72 -5.58 -6.22 1.99
CA SER A 72 -6.82 -6.80 2.52
C SER A 72 -6.83 -6.96 4.05
N ASN A 73 -5.68 -7.01 4.72
CA ASN A 73 -5.59 -7.06 6.19
C ASN A 73 -5.95 -5.72 6.85
N TYR A 74 -5.74 -4.61 6.14
CA TYR A 74 -6.00 -3.24 6.61
C TYR A 74 -7.29 -2.67 6.02
N LYS A 75 -8.03 -3.47 5.24
CA LYS A 75 -9.25 -3.04 4.61
C LYS A 75 -10.23 -2.58 5.69
N PRO A 76 -10.68 -1.32 5.69
CA PRO A 76 -11.68 -0.86 6.64
C PRO A 76 -12.90 -1.75 6.45
N ASN A 77 -13.36 -2.35 7.55
CA ASN A 77 -14.40 -3.37 7.55
C ASN A 77 -15.73 -2.73 7.16
N GLY A 78 -15.91 -2.46 5.86
CA GLY A 78 -17.17 -2.11 5.26
C GLY A 78 -18.01 -3.37 5.25
N SER A 79 -18.59 -3.66 6.40
CA SER A 79 -19.72 -4.54 6.66
C SER A 79 -20.15 -5.31 5.42
N ARG A 80 -19.66 -6.55 5.26
CA ARG A 80 -20.43 -7.55 4.52
C ARG A 80 -21.61 -7.93 5.40
N CYS A 81 -22.61 -7.05 5.43
CA CYS A 81 -23.94 -7.41 5.88
C CYS A 81 -24.53 -8.35 4.83
N LEU A 82 -24.88 -9.55 5.30
CA LEU A 82 -25.84 -10.53 4.76
C LEU A 82 -25.40 -11.33 3.53
#